data_AF-A0A8B8HRT7-F1
#
_entry.id   AF-A0A8B8HRT7-F1
#
_cell.length_a   1.000
_cell.length_b   1.000
_cell.length_c   1.000
_cell.angle_alpha   90.00
_cell.angle_beta   90.00
_cell.angle_gamma   90.00
#
_symmetry.space_group_name_H-M   'P 1'
#
loop_
_entity.id
_entity.type
_entity.pdbx_description
1 polymer ?
#
loop_
_entity_poly.entity_id
_entity_poly.type
_entity_poly.pdbx_seq_one_letter_code
_entity_poly.pdbx_strand_id
1 'polypeptide(L)'
;MSTYYTYKILNENFNNLCYLKAIANVKDKHDRSAPSNYHWKILKCRMIIFSASSILSCPDKNDVKQIHIVFNKIGDDYDRLNSLFIKYSLIQDGSIRQVTSDVYSMCFFYTMSAKIAPVWNFIGPNYFINNRNFLKVFGPQDGIKLKLYVNDDYTMLEFKPVKIHLIKSKENFLPGESITVLPSLNKAIIEEYSKSLPKSGDFKCYKDIRRHWKNIHGYRLPDEEYSYYKVRFWRGEPLTYPEVCLLRSYPIITPLPKNAENLILSKFISTIKLKMPFILGVPLKITNDSYHHENGYDNVINGKLPETQLISLCTPTQH
;
A
#
# COMPACT_ATOMS: atom_id res chain seq x y z
N MET A 1 28.52 4.30 6.35
CA MET A 1 27.42 3.80 7.22
C MET A 1 26.11 4.37 6.71
N SER A 2 25.08 3.53 6.58
CA SER A 2 23.80 3.90 5.97
C SER A 2 22.84 4.43 7.05
N THR A 3 22.68 5.74 7.12
CA THR A 3 21.90 6.40 8.18
C THR A 3 20.40 6.35 7.89
N TYR A 4 19.61 5.85 8.84
CA TYR A 4 18.16 6.04 8.88
C TYR A 4 17.85 7.34 9.62
N TYR A 5 16.79 8.02 9.20
CA TYR A 5 16.27 9.23 9.83
C TYR A 5 14.98 8.91 10.58
N THR A 6 14.96 9.18 11.88
CA THR A 6 13.87 8.78 12.77
C THR A 6 12.89 9.93 12.99
N TYR A 7 11.61 9.63 12.84
CA TYR A 7 10.51 10.54 13.13
C TYR A 7 9.51 9.86 14.04
N LYS A 8 8.91 10.64 14.94
CA LYS A 8 7.96 10.17 15.94
C LYS A 8 6.60 10.83 15.75
N ILE A 9 5.55 10.03 15.88
CA ILE A 9 4.16 10.44 15.98
C ILE A 9 3.68 9.97 17.35
N LEU A 10 3.09 10.84 18.14
CA LEU A 10 2.44 10.43 19.38
C LEU A 10 1.12 9.74 19.04
N ASN A 11 0.91 8.57 19.61
CA ASN A 11 -0.33 7.85 19.44
C ASN A 11 -1.38 8.41 20.38
N GLU A 12 -2.64 8.38 19.93
CA GLU A 12 -3.76 8.53 20.85
C GLU A 12 -3.73 7.38 21.86
N ASN A 13 -4.15 7.63 23.10
CA ASN A 13 -4.20 6.59 24.13
C ASN A 13 -5.02 5.41 23.61
N PHE A 14 -4.40 4.22 23.50
CA PHE A 14 -5.06 3.04 22.95
C PHE A 14 -6.33 2.62 23.72
N ASN A 15 -6.47 3.03 24.99
CA ASN A 15 -7.71 2.84 25.75
C ASN A 15 -8.90 3.67 25.22
N ASN A 16 -8.61 4.75 24.50
CA ASN A 16 -9.61 5.57 23.80
C ASN A 16 -9.89 5.06 22.40
N LEU A 17 -9.17 4.05 21.91
CA LEU A 17 -9.35 3.50 20.58
C LEU A 17 -10.10 2.18 20.60
N CYS A 18 -10.92 1.98 19.59
CA CYS A 18 -11.64 0.75 19.34
C CYS A 18 -11.25 0.16 17.99
N TYR A 19 -11.35 -1.15 17.92
CA TYR A 19 -11.12 -1.95 16.72
C TYR A 19 -12.35 -2.80 16.43
N LEU A 20 -12.72 -2.88 15.16
CA LEU A 20 -13.69 -3.85 14.68
C LEU A 20 -13.32 -4.39 13.30
N LYS A 21 -13.98 -5.47 12.93
CA LYS A 21 -13.95 -6.04 11.59
C LYS A 21 -15.22 -5.68 10.84
N ALA A 22 -15.10 -5.46 9.54
CA ALA A 22 -16.23 -5.25 8.65
C ALA A 22 -16.10 -6.16 7.42
N ILE A 23 -17.22 -6.68 6.91
CA ILE A 23 -17.28 -7.52 5.72
C ILE A 23 -17.84 -6.70 4.57
N ALA A 24 -17.12 -6.66 3.45
CA ALA A 24 -17.61 -6.11 2.19
C ALA A 24 -18.71 -6.99 1.60
N ASN A 25 -19.91 -6.43 1.43
CA ASN A 25 -21.03 -7.16 0.84
C ASN A 25 -20.74 -7.48 -0.63
N VAL A 26 -20.52 -8.76 -0.93
CA VAL A 26 -20.23 -9.23 -2.30
C VAL A 26 -21.45 -9.20 -3.22
N LYS A 27 -22.66 -9.14 -2.68
CA LYS A 27 -23.89 -8.97 -3.47
C LYS A 27 -24.01 -7.57 -4.05
N ASP A 28 -23.35 -6.59 -3.44
CA ASP A 28 -23.25 -5.21 -3.96
C ASP A 28 -22.12 -5.07 -5.01
N LYS A 29 -21.42 -6.14 -5.42
CA LYS A 29 -20.29 -6.00 -6.35
C LYS A 29 -20.75 -5.62 -7.76
N HIS A 30 -20.53 -4.37 -8.15
CA HIS A 30 -20.90 -3.84 -9.47
C HIS A 30 -19.81 -3.01 -10.18
N ASP A 31 -18.76 -2.57 -9.47
CA ASP A 31 -17.67 -1.78 -10.07
C ASP A 31 -16.69 -2.71 -10.82
N ARG A 32 -16.56 -2.50 -12.13
CA ARG A 32 -15.69 -3.29 -13.03
C ARG A 32 -14.20 -3.17 -12.67
N SER A 33 -13.81 -2.15 -11.92
CA SER A 33 -12.44 -2.02 -11.42
C SER A 33 -12.11 -2.97 -10.26
N ALA A 34 -13.07 -3.73 -9.76
CA ALA A 34 -12.87 -4.70 -8.69
C ALA A 34 -13.54 -6.04 -9.03
N PRO A 35 -12.94 -6.84 -9.94
CA PRO A 35 -13.62 -8.01 -10.52
C PRO A 35 -13.82 -9.17 -9.53
N SER A 36 -12.95 -9.31 -8.54
CA SER A 36 -13.00 -10.39 -7.54
C SER A 36 -13.47 -9.88 -6.18
N ASN A 37 -13.88 -10.79 -5.29
CA ASN A 37 -14.24 -10.44 -3.91
C ASN A 37 -13.05 -9.79 -3.18
N TYR A 38 -11.85 -10.30 -3.43
CA TYR A 38 -10.60 -9.75 -2.91
C TYR A 38 -10.42 -8.28 -3.32
N HIS A 39 -10.59 -7.96 -4.61
CA HIS A 39 -10.50 -6.58 -5.09
C HIS A 39 -11.65 -5.70 -4.55
N TRP A 40 -12.84 -6.27 -4.37
CA TRP A 40 -14.00 -5.56 -3.84
C TRP A 40 -13.78 -5.07 -2.41
N LYS A 41 -13.27 -5.94 -1.53
CA LYS A 41 -12.84 -5.58 -0.17
C LYS A 41 -11.86 -4.40 -0.18
N ILE A 42 -10.83 -4.45 -1.02
CA ILE A 42 -9.81 -3.39 -1.11
C ILE A 42 -10.43 -2.07 -1.54
N LEU A 43 -11.30 -2.11 -2.55
CA LEU A 43 -12.03 -0.93 -3.03
C LEU A 43 -12.85 -0.31 -1.87
N LYS A 44 -13.63 -1.12 -1.15
CA LYS A 44 -14.46 -0.65 -0.03
C LYS A 44 -13.62 -0.09 1.13
N CYS A 45 -12.51 -0.74 1.47
CA CYS A 45 -11.56 -0.24 2.48
C CYS A 45 -11.05 1.15 2.11
N ARG A 46 -10.62 1.33 0.85
CA ARG A 46 -10.14 2.63 0.37
C ARG A 46 -11.25 3.68 0.35
N MET A 47 -12.47 3.32 -0.05
CA MET A 47 -13.61 4.25 -0.01
C MET A 47 -13.83 4.81 1.39
N ILE A 48 -13.79 3.95 2.43
CA ILE A 48 -13.87 4.38 3.83
C ILE A 48 -12.71 5.32 4.20
N ILE A 49 -11.46 4.90 3.92
CA ILE A 49 -10.25 5.69 4.20
C ILE A 49 -10.34 7.10 3.62
N PHE A 50 -10.86 7.24 2.40
CA PHE A 50 -10.99 8.55 1.75
C PHE A 50 -12.24 9.34 2.15
N SER A 51 -13.16 8.75 2.92
CA SER A 51 -14.40 9.40 3.37
C SER A 51 -14.36 9.93 4.79
N ALA A 52 -13.48 9.40 5.64
CA ALA A 52 -13.34 9.85 7.02
C ALA A 52 -11.86 9.98 7.40
N SER A 53 -11.53 11.08 8.08
CA SER A 53 -10.21 11.31 8.66
C SER A 53 -10.08 10.79 10.10
N SER A 54 -11.18 10.35 10.70
CA SER A 54 -11.24 9.87 12.08
C SER A 54 -11.03 8.37 12.25
N ILE A 55 -10.60 7.69 11.19
CA ILE A 55 -10.42 6.25 11.17
C ILE A 55 -9.11 5.86 10.48
N LEU A 56 -8.59 4.70 10.87
CA LEU A 56 -7.56 3.97 10.15
C LEU A 56 -8.16 2.65 9.69
N SER A 57 -7.79 2.20 8.50
CA SER A 57 -8.30 0.93 7.99
C SER A 57 -7.29 0.23 7.10
N CYS A 58 -7.38 -1.09 7.03
CA CYS A 58 -6.69 -1.91 6.03
C CYS A 58 -7.55 -3.12 5.65
N PRO A 59 -7.44 -3.63 4.41
CA PRO A 59 -8.05 -4.90 4.04
C PRO A 59 -7.35 -6.05 4.80
N ASP A 60 -8.11 -7.07 5.22
CA ASP A 60 -7.54 -8.29 5.80
C ASP A 60 -6.67 -8.99 4.75
N LYS A 61 -5.56 -9.60 5.16
CA LYS A 61 -4.66 -10.29 4.23
C LYS A 61 -5.22 -11.63 3.77
N ASN A 62 -5.82 -12.38 4.68
CA ASN A 62 -6.20 -13.78 4.51
C ASN A 62 -7.67 -13.93 4.11
N ASP A 63 -8.56 -13.10 4.68
CA ASP A 63 -9.97 -13.14 4.35
C ASP A 63 -10.27 -12.27 3.12
N VAL A 64 -10.91 -12.83 2.10
CA VAL A 64 -11.17 -12.14 0.83
C VAL A 64 -12.25 -11.05 0.89
N LYS A 65 -12.96 -10.88 2.01
CA LYS A 65 -14.07 -9.93 2.18
C LYS A 65 -13.89 -8.98 3.37
N GLN A 66 -13.06 -9.33 4.35
CA GLN A 66 -12.95 -8.62 5.63
C GLN A 66 -12.01 -7.41 5.61
N ILE A 67 -12.34 -6.37 6.36
CA ILE A 67 -11.59 -5.13 6.54
C ILE A 67 -11.40 -4.88 8.02
N HIS A 68 -10.22 -4.42 8.42
CA HIS A 68 -9.91 -3.96 9.77
C HIS A 68 -10.14 -2.45 9.86
N ILE A 69 -10.74 -1.99 10.95
CA ILE A 69 -11.02 -0.58 11.17
C ILE A 69 -10.67 -0.23 12.62
N VAL A 70 -9.84 0.79 12.78
CA VAL A 70 -9.54 1.44 14.05
C VAL A 70 -10.18 2.82 14.05
N PHE A 71 -10.87 3.15 15.14
CA PHE A 71 -11.61 4.40 15.31
C PHE A 71 -11.55 4.85 16.77
N ASN A 72 -11.90 6.11 17.01
CA ASN A 72 -11.98 6.64 18.37
C ASN A 72 -13.27 6.19 19.07
N LYS A 73 -13.15 5.71 20.30
CA LYS A 73 -14.26 5.28 21.16
C LYS A 73 -15.11 6.46 21.62
N ILE A 74 -14.47 7.60 21.82
CA ILE A 74 -15.09 8.82 22.36
C ILE A 74 -15.63 9.64 21.20
N GLY A 75 -16.84 10.17 21.35
CA GLY A 75 -17.48 11.04 20.35
C GLY A 75 -18.44 10.31 19.42
N ASP A 76 -18.68 10.87 18.23
CA ASP A 76 -19.65 10.40 17.24
C ASP A 76 -19.05 9.50 16.15
N ASP A 77 -17.79 9.07 16.32
CA ASP A 77 -17.06 8.31 15.29
C ASP A 77 -17.68 6.96 14.98
N TYR A 78 -18.28 6.29 15.97
CA TYR A 78 -18.99 5.03 15.73
C TYR A 78 -20.27 5.23 14.90
N ASP A 79 -21.03 6.30 15.16
CA ASP A 79 -22.25 6.61 14.40
C ASP A 79 -21.93 7.03 12.96
N ARG A 80 -20.84 7.80 12.79
CA ARG A 80 -20.28 8.12 11.47
C ARG A 80 -19.83 6.87 10.75
N LEU A 81 -19.16 5.94 11.44
CA LEU A 81 -18.73 4.67 10.88
C LEU A 81 -19.92 3.81 10.42
N ASN A 82 -20.99 3.74 11.22
CA ASN A 82 -22.24 3.06 10.84
C ASN A 82 -22.88 3.70 9.60
N SER A 83 -22.87 5.04 9.51
CA SER A 83 -23.34 5.75 8.32
C SER A 83 -22.52 5.39 7.07
N LEU A 84 -21.19 5.25 7.22
CA LEU A 84 -20.32 4.76 6.14
C LEU A 84 -20.59 3.30 5.79
N PHE A 85 -20.94 2.45 6.76
CA PHE A 85 -21.29 1.06 6.52
C PHE A 85 -22.54 0.92 5.67
N ILE A 86 -23.58 1.69 5.97
CA ILE A 86 -24.78 1.76 5.15
C ILE A 86 -24.42 2.26 3.74
N LYS A 87 -23.73 3.41 3.65
CA LYS A 87 -23.36 4.04 2.38
C LYS A 87 -22.53 3.14 1.47
N TYR A 88 -21.62 2.36 2.05
CA TYR A 88 -20.70 1.51 1.30
C TYR A 88 -21.03 0.03 1.36
N SER A 89 -22.21 -0.35 1.87
CA SER A 89 -22.65 -1.75 1.96
C SER A 89 -21.62 -2.65 2.65
N LEU A 90 -21.23 -2.23 3.85
CA LEU A 90 -20.37 -3.00 4.75
C LEU A 90 -21.19 -3.45 5.95
N ILE A 91 -20.81 -4.59 6.50
CA ILE A 91 -21.50 -5.20 7.63
C ILE A 91 -20.46 -5.43 8.72
N GLN A 92 -20.74 -4.96 9.95
CA GLN A 92 -19.87 -5.26 11.08
C GLN A 92 -19.80 -6.77 11.31
N ASP A 93 -18.59 -7.27 11.54
CA ASP A 93 -18.32 -8.67 11.82
C ASP A 93 -17.81 -8.83 13.25
N GLY A 94 -18.68 -9.35 14.12
CA GLY A 94 -18.38 -9.57 15.53
C GLY A 94 -18.42 -8.32 16.41
N SER A 95 -17.89 -8.47 17.61
CA SER A 95 -17.85 -7.42 18.63
C SER A 95 -16.72 -6.41 18.41
N ILE A 96 -16.92 -5.20 18.95
CA ILE A 96 -15.89 -4.18 19.08
C ILE A 96 -14.88 -4.66 20.13
N ARG A 97 -13.58 -4.49 19.84
CA ARG A 97 -12.46 -4.93 20.66
C ARG A 97 -11.52 -3.76 20.95
N GLN A 98 -10.62 -3.97 21.91
CA GLN A 98 -9.50 -3.06 22.13
C GLN A 98 -8.48 -3.15 20.99
N VAL A 99 -7.86 -2.02 20.66
CA VAL A 99 -6.81 -1.95 19.64
C VAL A 99 -5.54 -2.58 20.18
N THR A 100 -4.86 -3.37 19.35
CA THR A 100 -3.49 -3.84 19.61
C THR A 100 -2.50 -3.07 18.73
N SER A 101 -1.25 -3.00 19.17
CA SER A 101 -0.16 -2.38 18.40
C SER A 101 -0.02 -2.95 16.98
N ASP A 102 -0.24 -4.25 16.78
CA ASP A 102 -0.20 -4.88 15.46
C ASP A 102 -1.33 -4.40 14.54
N VAL A 103 -2.57 -4.35 15.04
CA VAL A 103 -3.73 -3.88 14.29
C VAL A 103 -3.60 -2.39 13.96
N TYR A 104 -3.13 -1.59 14.92
CA TYR A 104 -2.84 -0.20 14.68
C TYR A 104 -1.78 -0.04 13.58
N SER A 105 -0.67 -0.76 13.68
CA SER A 105 0.45 -0.69 12.72
C SER A 105 0.02 -0.99 11.29
N MET A 106 -0.71 -2.09 11.08
CA MET A 106 -1.21 -2.44 9.74
C MET A 106 -2.22 -1.42 9.18
N CYS A 107 -3.14 -0.94 10.02
CA CYS A 107 -4.15 0.04 9.60
C CYS A 107 -3.52 1.41 9.31
N PHE A 108 -2.59 1.85 10.16
CA PHE A 108 -1.83 3.08 9.97
C PHE A 108 -1.03 3.04 8.67
N PHE A 109 -0.24 1.99 8.46
CA PHE A 109 0.59 1.84 7.27
C PHE A 109 -0.23 1.85 5.98
N TYR A 110 -1.31 1.07 5.93
CA TYR A 110 -2.17 1.00 4.76
C TYR A 110 -2.89 2.33 4.51
N THR A 111 -3.42 2.97 5.56
CA THR A 111 -4.08 4.27 5.46
C THR A 111 -3.11 5.34 4.94
N MET A 112 -1.92 5.44 5.54
CA MET A 112 -0.89 6.40 5.14
C MET A 112 -0.47 6.18 3.69
N SER A 113 -0.12 4.95 3.31
CA SER A 113 0.29 4.62 1.94
C SER A 113 -0.81 4.90 0.92
N ALA A 114 -2.07 4.60 1.26
CA ALA A 114 -3.21 4.94 0.43
C ALA A 114 -3.36 6.46 0.23
N LYS A 115 -3.25 7.25 1.30
CA LYS A 115 -3.44 8.71 1.29
C LYS A 115 -2.36 9.45 0.50
N ILE A 116 -1.09 9.01 0.58
CA ILE A 116 0.02 9.68 -0.12
C ILE A 116 0.17 9.27 -1.59
N ALA A 117 -0.46 8.17 -2.00
CA ALA A 117 -0.56 7.81 -3.40
C ALA A 117 -1.45 8.82 -4.16
N PRO A 118 -1.13 9.17 -5.43
CA PRO A 118 -0.05 8.62 -6.25
C PRO A 118 1.24 9.45 -6.20
N VAL A 119 1.39 10.40 -5.26
CA VAL A 119 2.61 11.23 -5.19
C VAL A 119 3.79 10.35 -4.77
N TRP A 120 3.55 9.51 -3.76
CA TRP A 120 4.46 8.46 -3.34
C TRP A 120 3.77 7.11 -3.53
N ASN A 121 4.35 6.26 -4.39
CA ASN A 121 3.76 4.96 -4.72
C ASN A 121 4.54 3.86 -4.00
N PHE A 122 3.82 3.02 -3.27
CA PHE A 122 4.40 1.92 -2.51
C PHE A 122 4.79 0.75 -3.43
N ILE A 123 6.06 0.35 -3.43
CA ILE A 123 6.59 -0.77 -4.21
C ILE A 123 7.33 -1.76 -3.30
N GLY A 124 7.23 -3.04 -3.63
CA GLY A 124 7.99 -4.08 -2.94
C GLY A 124 7.63 -4.19 -1.47
N PRO A 125 8.60 -4.54 -0.61
CA PRO A 125 8.34 -4.73 0.80
C PRO A 125 8.18 -3.42 1.55
N ASN A 126 9.00 -2.39 1.28
CA ASN A 126 9.00 -1.19 2.12
C ASN A 126 9.51 0.08 1.44
N TYR A 127 9.38 0.17 0.11
CA TYR A 127 9.86 1.32 -0.65
C TYR A 127 8.70 2.19 -1.13
N PHE A 128 8.93 3.49 -1.18
CA PHE A 128 8.07 4.45 -1.85
C PHE A 128 8.85 5.14 -2.96
N ILE A 129 8.27 5.25 -4.14
CA ILE A 129 8.82 6.00 -5.28
C ILE A 129 8.09 7.34 -5.45
N ASN A 130 8.84 8.44 -5.51
CA ASN A 130 8.32 9.81 -5.67
C ASN A 130 8.15 10.15 -7.14
N ASN A 131 7.10 9.63 -7.75
CA ASN A 131 6.65 10.07 -9.08
C ASN A 131 5.31 9.41 -9.39
N ARG A 132 4.27 10.20 -9.64
CA ARG A 132 2.94 9.67 -10.01
C ARG A 132 2.90 8.93 -11.36
N ASN A 133 3.87 9.18 -12.23
CA ASN A 133 3.99 8.62 -13.57
C ASN A 133 5.24 7.71 -13.70
N PHE A 134 5.75 7.17 -12.60
CA PHE A 134 6.99 6.38 -12.57
C PHE A 134 6.99 5.18 -13.54
N LEU A 135 5.81 4.66 -13.89
CA LEU A 135 5.63 3.59 -14.89
C LEU A 135 6.03 4.00 -16.31
N LYS A 136 6.04 5.30 -16.66
CA LYS A 136 6.52 5.79 -17.98
C LYS A 136 7.98 6.25 -17.97
N VAL A 137 8.47 6.70 -16.83
CA VAL A 137 9.80 7.34 -16.75
C VAL A 137 10.92 6.31 -16.72
N PHE A 138 11.94 6.50 -17.54
CA PHE A 138 13.18 5.71 -17.51
C PHE A 138 14.21 6.37 -16.56
N GLY A 139 15.10 5.56 -16.01
CA GLY A 139 16.17 6.04 -15.14
C GLY A 139 15.82 6.10 -13.65
N PRO A 140 16.80 6.45 -12.79
CA PRO A 140 16.64 6.46 -11.35
C PRO A 140 15.64 7.52 -10.89
N GLN A 141 14.75 7.15 -9.97
CA GLN A 141 13.75 8.04 -9.35
C GLN A 141 14.06 8.24 -7.86
N ASP A 142 13.64 9.36 -7.29
CA ASP A 142 13.71 9.55 -5.85
C ASP A 142 12.78 8.59 -5.13
N GLY A 143 13.24 8.05 -4.01
CA GLY A 143 12.47 7.16 -3.19
C GLY A 143 12.91 7.17 -1.74
N ILE A 144 12.13 6.46 -0.92
CA ILE A 144 12.43 6.25 0.49
C ILE A 144 12.15 4.79 0.83
N LYS A 145 13.05 4.18 1.59
CA LYS A 145 12.79 2.94 2.32
C LYS A 145 12.26 3.29 3.71
N LEU A 146 11.13 2.73 4.10
CA LEU A 146 10.48 2.94 5.40
C LEU A 146 10.67 1.72 6.30
N LYS A 147 10.88 1.94 7.59
CA LYS A 147 10.57 0.98 8.64
C LYS A 147 9.60 1.62 9.62
N LEU A 148 8.61 0.85 10.05
CA LEU A 148 7.54 1.29 10.93
C LEU A 148 7.61 0.45 12.21
N TYR A 149 7.59 1.15 13.35
CA TYR A 149 7.47 0.53 14.66
C TYR A 149 6.34 1.22 15.42
N VAL A 150 5.50 0.45 16.09
CA VAL A 150 4.35 0.96 16.83
C VAL A 150 4.38 0.34 18.23
N ASN A 151 4.19 1.18 19.23
CA ASN A 151 3.77 0.77 20.56
C ASN A 151 2.56 1.61 20.98
N ASP A 152 2.14 1.50 22.24
CA ASP A 152 0.92 2.14 22.72
C ASP A 152 1.06 3.67 22.84
N ASP A 153 2.28 4.20 22.98
CA ASP A 153 2.55 5.62 23.19
C ASP A 153 2.90 6.37 21.90
N TYR A 154 3.58 5.70 20.96
CA TYR A 154 4.09 6.33 19.75
C TYR A 154 4.23 5.39 18.56
N THR A 155 4.17 6.01 17.39
CA THR A 155 4.52 5.42 16.10
C THR A 155 5.84 6.01 15.63
N MET A 156 6.85 5.17 15.45
CA MET A 156 8.18 5.53 14.97
C MET A 156 8.34 5.18 13.49
N LEU A 157 8.77 6.17 12.72
CA LEU A 157 9.01 6.10 11.29
C LEU A 157 10.51 6.29 11.02
N GLU A 158 11.18 5.24 10.56
CA GLU A 158 12.57 5.34 10.12
C GLU A 158 12.62 5.40 8.60
N PHE A 159 13.22 6.45 8.07
CA PHE A 159 13.36 6.67 6.64
C PHE A 159 14.80 6.59 6.19
N LYS A 160 15.02 5.87 5.09
CA LYS A 160 16.26 5.93 4.34
C LYS A 160 15.97 6.43 2.92
N PRO A 161 16.35 7.67 2.58
CA PRO A 161 16.27 8.16 1.21
C PRO A 161 17.15 7.31 0.29
N VAL A 162 16.63 7.03 -0.91
CA VAL A 162 17.31 6.22 -1.92
C VAL A 162 16.98 6.71 -3.33
N LYS A 163 17.81 6.35 -4.31
CA LYS A 163 17.37 6.30 -5.70
C LYS A 163 16.87 4.90 -6.02
N ILE A 164 15.73 4.83 -6.72
CA ILE A 164 15.10 3.58 -7.17
C ILE A 164 15.11 3.58 -8.69
N HIS A 165 15.78 2.61 -9.30
CA HIS A 165 15.82 2.45 -10.75
C HIS A 165 15.07 1.17 -11.14
N LEU A 166 13.88 1.34 -11.73
CA LEU A 166 13.14 0.25 -12.35
C LEU A 166 13.72 -0.03 -13.73
N ILE A 167 14.40 -1.16 -13.89
CA ILE A 167 15.00 -1.57 -15.18
C ILE A 167 13.89 -2.10 -16.08
N LYS A 168 13.42 -1.23 -16.97
CA LYS A 168 12.40 -1.57 -17.96
C LYS A 168 13.04 -2.21 -19.17
N SER A 169 12.45 -3.31 -19.64
CA SER A 169 12.81 -3.91 -20.90
C SER A 169 12.28 -3.07 -22.07
N LYS A 170 13.05 -2.99 -23.16
CA LYS A 170 12.55 -2.52 -24.46
C LYS A 170 12.10 -3.66 -25.36
N GLU A 171 12.48 -4.88 -24.99
CA GLU A 171 12.14 -6.10 -25.70
C GLU A 171 10.96 -6.78 -25.02
N ASN A 172 10.17 -7.48 -25.82
CA ASN A 172 9.09 -8.31 -25.31
C ASN A 172 9.64 -9.40 -24.38
N PHE A 173 8.88 -9.73 -23.34
CA PHE A 173 9.16 -10.89 -22.52
C PHE A 173 8.80 -12.19 -23.26
N LEU A 174 9.54 -13.26 -22.99
CA LEU A 174 9.35 -14.56 -23.62
C LEU A 174 8.56 -15.52 -22.70
N PRO A 175 7.71 -16.42 -23.23
CA PRO A 175 7.11 -17.49 -22.44
C PRO A 175 8.17 -18.30 -21.67
N GLY A 176 7.90 -18.58 -20.40
CA GLY A 176 8.84 -19.24 -19.48
C GLY A 176 9.84 -18.30 -18.80
N GLU A 177 9.95 -17.03 -19.22
CA GLU A 177 10.85 -16.06 -18.59
C GLU A 177 10.42 -15.75 -17.15
N SER A 178 11.39 -15.75 -16.23
CA SER A 178 11.16 -15.30 -14.85
C SER A 178 11.25 -13.78 -14.77
N ILE A 179 10.19 -13.18 -14.24
CA ILE A 179 10.03 -11.73 -14.13
C ILE A 179 9.66 -11.31 -12.71
N THR A 180 9.67 -10.01 -12.47
CA THR A 180 9.25 -9.33 -11.24
C THR A 180 8.02 -8.47 -11.55
N VAL A 181 6.95 -8.59 -10.75
CA VAL A 181 5.66 -7.94 -11.02
C VAL A 181 5.37 -6.83 -10.00
N LEU A 182 4.99 -5.65 -10.47
CA LEU A 182 4.52 -4.55 -9.63
C LEU A 182 3.07 -4.78 -9.14
N PRO A 183 2.65 -4.22 -7.99
CA PRO A 183 3.45 -3.44 -7.05
C PRO A 183 4.32 -4.29 -6.10
N SER A 184 4.01 -5.58 -5.92
CA SER A 184 4.60 -6.43 -4.88
C SER A 184 6.08 -6.74 -5.07
N LEU A 185 6.59 -6.63 -6.29
CA LEU A 185 7.90 -7.13 -6.71
C LEU A 185 8.07 -8.64 -6.48
N ASN A 186 6.95 -9.37 -6.47
CA ASN A 186 6.98 -10.82 -6.42
C ASN A 186 7.44 -11.38 -7.77
N LYS A 187 8.15 -12.51 -7.73
CA LYS A 187 8.54 -13.25 -8.93
C LYS A 187 7.33 -13.96 -9.54
N ALA A 188 7.27 -13.96 -10.86
CA ALA A 188 6.30 -14.69 -11.66
C ALA A 188 6.97 -15.25 -12.92
N ILE A 189 6.24 -16.09 -13.65
CA ILE A 189 6.65 -16.62 -14.96
C ILE A 189 5.69 -16.09 -16.02
N ILE A 190 6.23 -15.70 -17.17
CA ILE A 190 5.42 -15.32 -18.34
C ILE A 190 4.83 -16.57 -18.98
N GLU A 191 3.53 -16.56 -19.24
CA GLU A 191 2.86 -17.64 -19.99
C GLU A 191 2.55 -17.24 -21.42
N GLU A 192 1.99 -16.05 -21.60
CA GLU A 192 1.39 -15.64 -22.87
C GLU A 192 1.57 -14.15 -23.07
N TYR A 193 1.83 -13.76 -24.33
CA TYR A 193 1.83 -12.38 -24.79
C TYR A 193 0.53 -12.08 -25.52
N SER A 194 -0.04 -10.90 -25.29
CA SER A 194 -1.17 -10.39 -26.05
C SER A 194 -0.97 -8.92 -26.39
N LYS A 195 -1.06 -8.58 -27.68
CA LYS A 195 -0.91 -7.20 -28.14
C LYS A 195 -2.04 -6.27 -27.68
N SER A 196 -3.23 -6.82 -27.49
CA SER A 196 -4.43 -6.13 -26.98
C SER A 196 -4.99 -6.85 -25.76
N LEU A 197 -5.85 -6.20 -24.99
CA LEU A 197 -6.49 -6.83 -23.83
C LEU A 197 -7.21 -8.14 -24.22
N PRO A 198 -6.89 -9.30 -23.60
CA PRO A 198 -7.58 -10.55 -23.89
C PRO A 198 -9.08 -10.47 -23.61
N LYS A 199 -9.90 -10.99 -24.54
CA LYS A 199 -11.37 -11.01 -24.41
C LYS A 199 -11.87 -11.92 -23.28
N SER A 200 -11.06 -12.90 -22.88
CA SER A 200 -11.36 -13.86 -21.81
C SER A 200 -11.04 -13.35 -20.40
N GLY A 201 -10.50 -12.13 -20.27
CA GLY A 201 -10.11 -11.54 -18.99
C GLY A 201 -11.26 -10.89 -18.21
N ASP A 202 -10.99 -10.59 -16.94
CA ASP A 202 -11.92 -9.92 -16.03
C ASP A 202 -12.26 -8.47 -16.42
N PHE A 203 -11.42 -7.84 -17.24
CA PHE A 203 -11.56 -6.44 -17.63
C PHE A 203 -12.05 -6.33 -19.07
N LYS A 204 -13.02 -5.44 -19.31
CA LYS A 204 -13.62 -5.25 -20.64
C LYS A 204 -12.84 -4.30 -21.54
N CYS A 205 -12.09 -3.38 -20.96
CA CYS A 205 -11.28 -2.41 -21.70
C CYS A 205 -10.15 -1.84 -20.84
N TYR A 206 -9.19 -1.18 -21.47
CA TYR A 206 -8.05 -0.57 -20.77
C TYR A 206 -8.48 0.45 -19.70
N LYS A 207 -9.58 1.18 -19.92
CA LYS A 207 -10.13 2.13 -18.92
C LYS A 207 -10.48 1.43 -17.60
N ASP A 208 -11.02 0.22 -17.66
CA ASP A 208 -11.35 -0.56 -16.45
C ASP A 208 -10.06 -0.97 -15.72
N ILE A 209 -9.00 -1.32 -16.44
CA ILE A 209 -7.67 -1.65 -15.88
C ILE A 209 -7.04 -0.42 -15.23
N ARG A 210 -7.04 0.73 -15.90
CA ARG A 210 -6.53 1.97 -15.31
C ARG A 210 -7.26 2.32 -14.02
N ARG A 211 -8.59 2.17 -14.00
CA ARG A 211 -9.42 2.37 -12.81
C ARG A 211 -9.08 1.34 -11.72
N HIS A 212 -8.89 0.07 -12.09
CA HIS A 212 -8.45 -0.98 -11.17
C HIS A 212 -7.13 -0.63 -10.51
N TRP A 213 -6.08 -0.34 -11.27
CA TRP A 213 -4.76 -0.02 -10.71
C TRP A 213 -4.77 1.23 -9.83
N LYS A 214 -5.53 2.26 -10.21
CA LYS A 214 -5.74 3.44 -9.38
C LYS A 214 -6.46 3.11 -8.08
N ASN A 215 -7.54 2.34 -8.17
CA ASN A 215 -8.41 2.09 -7.04
C ASN A 215 -7.88 1.01 -6.10
N ILE A 216 -7.10 0.06 -6.60
CA ILE A 216 -6.61 -1.08 -5.83
C ILE A 216 -5.17 -0.83 -5.36
N HIS A 217 -4.28 -0.38 -6.24
CA HIS A 217 -2.86 -0.18 -5.93
C HIS A 217 -2.48 1.29 -5.70
N GLY A 218 -3.34 2.24 -6.05
CA GLY A 218 -3.02 3.68 -6.00
C GLY A 218 -2.19 4.17 -7.19
N TYR A 219 -1.89 3.31 -8.17
CA TYR A 219 -1.01 3.62 -9.29
C TYR A 219 -1.75 4.32 -10.42
N ARG A 220 -1.08 5.25 -11.09
CA ARG A 220 -1.58 5.80 -12.36
C ARG A 220 -0.92 5.09 -13.51
N LEU A 221 -1.69 4.21 -14.15
CA LEU A 221 -1.29 3.67 -15.45
C LEU A 221 -1.30 4.79 -16.51
N PRO A 222 -0.44 4.67 -17.54
CA PRO A 222 -0.43 5.55 -18.71
C PRO A 222 -1.81 5.72 -19.36
N ASP A 223 -1.99 6.78 -20.15
CA ASP A 223 -3.22 6.96 -20.92
C ASP A 223 -3.22 6.07 -22.17
N GLU A 224 -2.05 5.82 -22.73
CA GLU A 224 -1.82 4.92 -23.85
C GLU A 224 -1.91 3.46 -23.40
N GLU A 225 -2.59 2.64 -24.19
CA GLU A 225 -2.68 1.20 -23.96
C GLU A 225 -1.38 0.51 -24.35
N TYR A 226 -0.92 -0.40 -23.48
CA TYR A 226 0.29 -1.20 -23.69
C TYR A 226 -0.10 -2.63 -24.03
N SER A 227 0.90 -3.42 -24.45
CA SER A 227 0.72 -4.85 -24.55
C SER A 227 0.48 -5.49 -23.17
N TYR A 228 -0.02 -6.72 -23.18
CA TYR A 228 -0.38 -7.47 -21.99
C TYR A 228 0.35 -8.80 -21.95
N TYR A 229 0.58 -9.26 -20.73
CA TYR A 229 1.09 -10.60 -20.49
C TYR A 229 0.21 -11.32 -19.50
N LYS A 230 -0.02 -12.60 -19.77
CA LYS A 230 -0.51 -13.53 -18.75
C LYS A 230 0.69 -14.01 -17.95
N VAL A 231 0.65 -13.78 -16.64
CA VAL A 231 1.73 -14.11 -15.72
C VAL A 231 1.23 -15.07 -14.65
N ARG A 232 2.01 -16.09 -14.33
CA ARG A 232 1.71 -17.05 -13.27
C ARG A 232 2.64 -16.83 -12.08
N PHE A 233 2.05 -16.54 -10.92
CA PHE A 233 2.77 -16.54 -9.65
C PHE A 233 2.92 -17.96 -9.12
N TRP A 234 3.87 -18.19 -8.21
CA TRP A 234 4.04 -19.50 -7.57
C TRP A 234 2.71 -19.99 -6.96
N ARG A 235 2.22 -21.13 -7.45
CA ARG A 235 0.93 -21.76 -7.05
C ARG A 235 -0.32 -20.89 -7.26
N GLY A 236 -0.22 -19.81 -8.03
CA GLY A 236 -1.35 -18.94 -8.36
C GLY A 236 -1.98 -19.29 -9.70
N GLU A 237 -3.22 -18.85 -9.88
CA GLU A 237 -3.84 -18.80 -11.21
C GLU A 237 -3.18 -17.72 -12.08
N PRO A 238 -3.15 -17.90 -13.41
CA PRO A 238 -2.60 -16.90 -14.30
C PRO A 238 -3.41 -15.60 -14.28
N LEU A 239 -2.71 -14.46 -14.23
CA LEU A 239 -3.30 -13.13 -14.18
C LEU A 239 -2.81 -12.28 -15.35
N THR A 240 -3.68 -11.42 -15.88
CA THR A 240 -3.32 -10.51 -16.98
C THR A 240 -2.76 -9.21 -16.43
N TYR A 241 -1.53 -8.87 -16.82
CA TYR A 241 -0.84 -7.63 -16.44
C TYR A 241 -0.46 -6.80 -17.66
N PRO A 242 -0.60 -5.46 -17.60
CA PRO A 242 0.01 -4.56 -18.58
C PRO A 242 1.53 -4.67 -18.54
N GLU A 243 2.18 -4.63 -19.69
CA GLU A 243 3.64 -4.69 -19.85
C GLU A 243 4.38 -3.70 -18.93
N VAL A 244 3.85 -2.49 -18.75
CA VAL A 244 4.47 -1.43 -17.93
C VAL A 244 4.63 -1.79 -16.45
N CYS A 245 3.92 -2.83 -16.01
CA CYS A 245 3.92 -3.31 -14.64
C CYS A 245 4.91 -4.47 -14.41
N LEU A 246 5.64 -4.88 -15.44
CA LEU A 246 6.54 -6.04 -15.43
C LEU A 246 8.00 -5.58 -15.54
N LEU A 247 8.89 -6.28 -14.85
CA LEU A 247 10.33 -6.01 -14.83
C LEU A 247 11.07 -7.34 -14.97
N ARG A 248 12.22 -7.37 -15.67
CA ARG A 248 13.07 -8.59 -15.72
C ARG A 248 13.79 -8.84 -14.40
N SER A 249 14.05 -7.79 -13.64
CA SER A 249 14.85 -7.84 -12.43
C SER A 249 14.28 -6.96 -11.34
N TYR A 250 14.72 -7.24 -10.11
CA TYR A 250 14.42 -6.39 -8.97
C TYR A 250 15.01 -4.98 -9.19
N PRO A 251 14.34 -3.91 -8.72
CA PRO A 251 14.85 -2.55 -8.84
C PRO A 251 16.26 -2.39 -8.28
N ILE A 252 17.08 -1.58 -8.96
CA ILE A 252 18.39 -1.19 -8.43
C ILE A 252 18.18 -0.05 -7.44
N ILE A 253 18.64 -0.24 -6.20
CA ILE A 253 18.53 0.74 -5.11
C ILE A 253 19.91 1.30 -4.82
N THR A 254 20.10 2.61 -5.00
CA THR A 254 21.40 3.26 -4.74
C THR A 254 21.29 4.35 -3.66
N PRO A 255 22.36 4.58 -2.88
CA PRO A 255 22.40 5.68 -1.92
C PRO A 255 22.44 7.04 -2.61
N LEU A 256 22.19 8.10 -1.84
CA LEU A 256 22.19 9.49 -2.29
C LEU A 256 23.28 10.29 -1.57
N PRO A 257 23.73 11.41 -2.15
CA PRO A 257 24.47 12.43 -1.41
C PRO A 257 23.61 13.05 -0.29
N LYS A 258 24.20 13.34 0.88
CA LYS A 258 23.49 13.83 2.08
C LYS A 258 22.60 15.06 1.86
N ASN A 259 23.03 15.99 1.01
CA ASN A 259 22.24 17.18 0.68
C ASN A 259 20.92 16.82 -0.04
N ALA A 260 20.93 15.80 -0.91
CA ALA A 260 19.73 15.32 -1.59
C ALA A 260 18.80 14.53 -0.65
N GLU A 261 19.37 13.83 0.35
CA GLU A 261 18.58 13.07 1.35
C GLU A 261 17.60 13.97 2.10
N ASN A 262 18.05 15.12 2.59
CA ASN A 262 17.22 16.08 3.32
C ASN A 262 16.06 16.63 2.47
N LEU A 263 16.30 16.89 1.19
CA LEU A 263 15.26 17.37 0.27
C LEU A 263 14.16 16.31 0.08
N ILE A 264 14.54 15.04 -0.10
CA ILE A 264 13.63 13.92 -0.29
C ILE A 264 12.82 13.66 0.99
N LEU A 265 13.46 13.70 2.16
CA LEU A 265 12.78 13.58 3.46
C LEU A 265 11.76 14.69 3.68
N SER A 266 12.17 15.96 3.49
CA SER A 266 11.28 17.11 3.65
C SER A 266 10.06 17.00 2.72
N LYS A 267 10.28 16.56 1.47
CA LYS A 267 9.21 16.31 0.50
C LYS A 267 8.27 15.17 0.94
N PHE A 268 8.80 14.11 1.53
CA PHE A 268 7.98 12.99 2.02
C PHE A 268 7.12 13.41 3.21
N ILE A 269 7.74 13.99 4.24
CA ILE A 269 7.05 14.46 5.45
C ILE A 269 5.99 15.53 5.11
N SER A 270 6.32 16.49 4.26
CA SER A 270 5.34 17.50 3.81
C SER A 270 4.18 16.86 3.05
N THR A 271 4.43 15.82 2.26
CA THR A 271 3.35 15.08 1.58
C THR A 271 2.46 14.34 2.57
N ILE A 272 3.00 13.68 3.60
CA ILE A 272 2.19 13.05 4.66
C ILE A 272 1.33 14.11 5.33
N LYS A 273 1.91 15.21 5.81
CA LYS A 273 1.18 16.28 6.49
C LYS A 273 0.07 16.89 5.61
N LEU A 274 0.31 17.02 4.30
CA LEU A 274 -0.67 17.55 3.36
C LEU A 274 -1.81 16.56 3.04
N LYS A 275 -1.49 15.27 2.90
CA LYS A 275 -2.43 14.25 2.40
C LYS A 275 -3.14 13.48 3.52
N MET A 276 -2.54 13.42 4.69
CA MET A 276 -3.07 12.84 5.92
C MET A 276 -2.88 13.85 7.07
N PRO A 277 -3.54 15.03 7.02
CA PRO A 277 -3.37 16.08 8.03
C PRO A 277 -3.93 15.70 9.40
N PHE A 278 -4.79 14.68 9.46
CA PHE A 278 -5.36 14.16 10.69
C PHE A 278 -5.14 12.65 10.78
N ILE A 279 -5.03 12.16 12.00
CA ILE A 279 -5.01 10.75 12.35
C ILE A 279 -6.04 10.52 13.45
N LEU A 280 -7.00 9.63 13.23
CA LEU A 280 -8.05 9.33 14.22
C LEU A 280 -8.77 10.62 14.73
N GLY A 281 -8.93 11.62 13.86
CA GLY A 281 -9.66 12.85 14.15
C GLY A 281 -8.80 13.95 14.79
N VAL A 282 -7.56 13.65 15.19
CA VAL A 282 -6.64 14.64 15.76
C VAL A 282 -5.62 15.12 14.73
N PRO A 283 -5.13 16.39 14.82
CA PRO A 283 -4.10 16.89 13.92
C PRO A 283 -2.82 16.05 13.99
N LEU A 284 -2.32 15.62 12.84
CA LEU A 284 -1.11 14.81 12.74
C LEU A 284 0.13 15.64 13.11
N LYS A 285 0.81 15.25 14.19
CA LYS A 285 2.08 15.83 14.62
C LYS A 285 3.20 14.83 14.39
N ILE A 286 4.15 15.21 13.53
CA ILE A 286 5.37 14.45 13.25
C ILE A 286 6.56 15.27 13.74
N THR A 287 7.31 14.74 14.71
CA THR A 287 8.54 15.34 15.24
C THR A 287 9.74 14.57 14.72
N ASN A 288 10.80 15.28 14.37
CA ASN A 288 12.08 14.66 14.03
C ASN A 288 12.77 14.27 15.34
N ASP A 289 13.09 12.99 15.50
CA ASP A 289 13.71 12.42 16.70
C ASP A 289 15.10 11.86 16.35
N SER A 290 15.85 12.60 15.52
CA SER A 290 17.20 12.24 15.10
C SER A 290 18.22 12.43 16.24
N TYR A 291 18.05 11.65 17.31
CA TYR A 291 19.19 11.21 18.10
C TYR A 291 19.84 10.05 17.35
N HIS A 292 21.11 10.20 17.03
CA HIS A 292 21.89 9.17 16.34
C HIS A 292 21.95 7.91 17.21
N HIS A 293 21.16 6.88 16.89
CA HIS A 293 21.42 5.54 17.40
C HIS A 293 22.67 4.99 16.71
N GLU A 294 23.84 5.31 17.27
CA GLU A 294 25.05 4.53 17.04
C GLU A 294 24.91 3.19 17.77
N ASN A 295 25.01 2.10 16.99
CA ASN A 295 25.19 0.70 17.36
C ASN A 295 24.89 0.28 18.82
N GLY A 296 23.86 -0.55 18.99
CA GLY A 296 23.63 -1.29 20.23
C GLY A 296 22.65 -2.44 20.06
N TYR A 297 23.22 -3.63 19.82
CA TYR A 297 22.64 -4.97 20.03
C TYR A 297 21.34 -5.34 19.29
N ASP A 298 21.49 -6.33 18.41
CA ASP A 298 20.47 -7.29 18.02
C ASP A 298 19.93 -8.01 19.27
N ASN A 299 19.04 -7.37 20.01
CA ASN A 299 18.08 -8.05 20.87
C ASN A 299 16.72 -7.95 20.20
N VAL A 300 16.52 -8.91 19.30
CA VAL A 300 15.25 -9.20 18.65
C VAL A 300 14.22 -9.55 19.72
N ILE A 301 13.34 -8.61 20.03
CA ILE A 301 12.03 -8.90 20.62
C ILE A 301 10.96 -8.35 19.67
N ASN A 302 10.01 -9.22 19.37
CA ASN A 302 9.12 -9.20 18.22
C ASN A 302 8.18 -7.99 18.20
N GLY A 303 8.42 -7.10 17.23
CA GLY A 303 7.47 -6.14 16.68
C GLY A 303 7.81 -5.81 15.22
N LYS A 304 8.52 -6.70 14.52
CA LYS A 304 8.71 -6.59 13.08
C LYS A 304 7.35 -6.82 12.43
N LEU A 305 6.92 -5.93 11.54
CA LEU A 305 5.99 -6.33 10.49
C LEU A 305 6.61 -7.57 9.83
N PRO A 306 6.02 -8.78 9.95
CA PRO A 306 6.54 -9.96 9.28
C PRO A 306 6.77 -9.63 7.80
N GLU A 307 7.85 -10.10 7.18
CA GLU A 307 8.07 -9.91 5.73
C GLU A 307 6.84 -10.33 4.90
N THR A 308 6.00 -11.21 5.45
CA THR A 308 4.73 -11.64 4.87
C THR A 308 3.59 -10.60 4.99
N GLN A 309 3.63 -9.65 5.91
CA GLN A 309 2.68 -8.51 5.98
C GLN A 309 3.06 -7.39 4.98
N LEU A 310 4.28 -7.42 4.42
CA LEU A 310 4.78 -6.47 3.42
C LEU A 310 4.44 -6.87 1.96
N ILE A 311 3.94 -8.10 1.76
CA ILE A 311 3.39 -8.53 0.47
C ILE A 311 2.15 -7.68 0.23
N SER A 312 2.22 -6.81 -0.80
CA SER A 312 1.15 -5.91 -1.20
C SER A 312 -0.22 -6.46 -0.84
N LEU A 313 -0.88 -5.83 0.14
CA LEU A 313 -2.25 -6.13 0.59
C LEU A 313 -3.30 -6.04 -0.55
N CYS A 314 -2.83 -5.72 -1.76
CA CYS A 314 -3.60 -5.52 -2.96
C CYS A 314 -3.27 -6.53 -4.07
N THR A 315 -2.31 -7.43 -3.90
CA THR A 315 -2.00 -8.46 -4.90
C THR A 315 -2.52 -9.81 -4.41
N PRO A 316 -3.43 -10.47 -5.14
CA PRO A 316 -3.89 -11.83 -4.83
C PRO A 316 -2.77 -12.82 -5.17
N THR A 317 -1.69 -12.81 -4.41
CA THR A 317 -0.53 -13.69 -4.66
C THR A 317 -0.55 -14.97 -3.84
N GLN A 318 -1.55 -15.15 -2.96
CA GLN A 318 -1.59 -16.28 -2.03
C GLN A 318 -3.05 -16.68 -1.78
N HIS A 319 -3.42 -17.86 -2.26
CA HIS A 319 -4.39 -18.71 -1.59
C HIS A 319 -3.61 -19.80 -0.85
#